data_AF-A0A7W2NJF4-F1
#
_entry.id   AF-A0A7W2NJF4-F1
#
_cell.length_a   1.000
_cell.length_b   1.000
_cell.length_c   1.000
_cell.angle_alpha   90.00
_cell.angle_beta   90.00
_cell.angle_gamma   90.00
#
_symmetry.space_group_name_H-M   'P 1'
#
loop_
_entity.id
_entity.type
_entity.pdbx_description
1 polymer ?
#
loop_
_entity_poly.entity_id
_entity_poly.type
_entity_poly.pdbx_seq_one_letter_code
_entity_poly.pdbx_strand_id
1 'polypeptide(L)'
;RPTNTLLMKRISPKSLGSLIALYEHKIFVQGIILQVCSFDQWGVELGKGLANAIVKELTSGDINKSHDSSTKGLLEYYCSAK
;
A
#
# COMPACT_ATOMS: atom_id res chain seq x y z
N ARG A 1 28.17 3.46 14.25
CA ARG A 1 26.77 3.11 13.90
C ARG A 1 25.92 4.33 14.17
N PRO A 2 25.22 4.94 13.19
CA PRO A 2 24.44 6.15 13.41
C PRO A 2 23.08 5.84 14.06
N THR A 3 22.69 6.65 15.05
CA THR A 3 21.41 6.53 15.77
C THR A 3 20.93 7.91 16.24
N ASN A 4 19.61 8.10 16.30
CA ASN A 4 18.99 9.28 16.92
C ASN A 4 18.26 8.86 18.19
N THR A 5 18.40 9.63 19.27
CA THR A 5 17.64 9.45 20.52
C THR A 5 16.69 10.63 20.70
N LEU A 6 15.39 10.36 20.72
CA LEU A 6 14.35 11.33 21.05
C LEU A 6 13.88 11.07 22.48
N LEU A 7 14.33 11.90 23.43
CA LEU A 7 13.97 11.77 24.83
C LEU A 7 12.71 12.58 25.16
N MET A 8 11.74 11.92 25.78
CA MET A 8 10.49 12.54 26.20
C MET A 8 10.23 12.23 27.68
N LYS A 9 9.75 13.22 28.45
CA LYS A 9 9.49 13.05 29.89
C LYS A 9 8.42 11.99 30.19
N ARG A 10 7.38 11.92 29.36
CA ARG A 10 6.33 10.89 29.38
C ARG A 10 5.59 10.85 28.05
N ILE A 11 4.93 9.73 27.76
CA ILE A 11 3.92 9.67 26.70
C ILE A 11 2.60 10.20 27.25
N SER A 12 2.08 11.22 26.59
CA SER A 12 0.82 11.92 26.90
C SER A 12 0.16 12.32 25.60
N PRO A 13 -1.14 12.68 25.57
CA PRO A 13 -1.79 13.10 24.34
C PRO A 13 -1.03 14.22 23.60
N LYS A 14 -0.55 15.23 24.36
CA LYS A 14 0.26 16.32 23.81
C LYS A 14 1.58 15.81 23.21
N SER A 15 2.34 15.03 23.99
CA SER A 15 3.69 14.62 23.58
C SER A 15 3.67 13.58 22.46
N LEU A 16 2.64 12.71 22.41
CA LEU A 16 2.38 11.82 21.30
C LEU A 16 2.00 12.59 20.03
N GLY A 17 1.09 13.57 20.13
CA GLY A 17 0.73 14.43 19.01
C GLY A 17 1.93 15.18 18.43
N SER A 18 2.80 15.72 19.29
CA SER A 18 4.06 16.35 18.86
C SER A 18 5.00 15.38 18.15
N LEU A 19 5.06 14.12 18.60
CA LEU A 19 5.90 13.10 17.96
C LEU A 19 5.35 12.72 16.58
N ILE A 20 4.03 12.58 16.43
CA ILE A 20 3.38 12.30 15.14
C ILE A 20 3.64 13.46 14.17
N ALA A 21 3.36 14.70 14.59
CA ALA A 21 3.57 15.90 13.77
C ALA A 21 5.04 16.06 13.35
N LEU A 22 6.00 15.71 14.23
CA LEU A 22 7.43 15.69 13.88
C LEU A 22 7.70 14.75 12.70
N TYR A 23 7.13 13.54 12.70
CA TYR A 23 7.32 12.58 11.61
C TYR A 23 6.54 12.94 10.34
N GLU A 24 5.35 13.52 10.46
CA GLU A 24 4.60 14.07 9.31
C GLU A 24 5.42 15.16 8.61
N HIS A 25 5.99 16.11 9.35
CA HIS A 25 6.84 17.15 8.78
C HIS A 25 8.18 16.62 8.26
N LYS A 26 8.76 15.58 8.88
CA LYS A 26 9.93 14.89 8.33
C LYS A 26 9.62 14.35 6.93
N ILE A 27 8.51 13.62 6.78
CA ILE A 27 8.09 13.04 5.50
C ILE A 27 7.81 14.15 4.49
N PHE A 28 7.10 15.21 4.88
CA PHE A 28 6.82 16.37 4.04
C PHE A 28 8.10 17.02 3.49
N VAL A 29 9.06 17.34 4.36
CA VAL A 29 10.34 17.95 3.95
C VAL A 29 11.10 17.04 2.99
N GLN A 30 11.11 15.73 3.25
CA GLN A 30 11.72 14.75 2.33
C GLN A 30 11.04 14.75 0.95
N GLY A 31 9.71 14.84 0.90
CA GLY A 31 8.95 14.94 -0.35
C GLY A 31 9.32 16.17 -1.17
N ILE A 32 9.43 17.34 -0.52
CA ILE A 32 9.86 18.59 -1.17
C ILE A 32 11.28 18.47 -1.73
N ILE A 33 12.23 17.94 -0.96
CA ILE A 33 13.63 17.74 -1.42
C ILE A 33 13.69 16.80 -2.63
N LEU A 34 12.90 15.72 -2.61
CA LEU A 34 12.88 14.71 -3.67
C LEU A 34 11.99 15.10 -4.86
N GLN A 35 11.30 16.24 -4.81
CA GLN A 35 10.36 16.70 -5.83
C GLN A 35 9.26 15.66 -6.14
N VAL A 36 8.75 15.00 -5.10
CA VAL A 36 7.63 14.04 -5.20
C VAL A 36 6.43 14.53 -4.39
N CYS A 37 5.23 14.22 -4.86
CA CYS A 37 4.01 14.57 -4.15
C CYS A 37 3.76 13.57 -2.99
N SER A 38 4.04 13.98 -1.74
CA SER A 38 3.80 13.14 -0.56
C SER A 38 2.32 12.95 -0.18
N PHE A 39 1.41 13.59 -0.91
CA PHE A 39 -0.02 13.62 -0.62
C PHE A 39 -0.88 12.91 -1.68
N ASP A 40 -0.26 12.26 -2.67
CA ASP A 40 -0.97 11.43 -3.64
C ASP A 40 -0.81 9.92 -3.38
N GLN A 41 -1.59 9.11 -4.09
CA GLN A 41 -1.62 7.66 -3.93
C GLN A 41 -2.05 6.91 -5.20
N TRP A 42 -1.65 7.39 -6.39
CA TRP A 42 -2.06 6.79 -7.68
C TRP A 42 -1.70 5.30 -7.82
N GLY A 43 -0.61 4.87 -7.16
CA GLY A 43 -0.13 3.48 -7.22
C GLY A 43 -1.13 2.43 -6.73
N VAL A 44 -2.23 2.81 -6.06
CA VAL A 44 -3.25 1.86 -5.58
C VAL A 44 -4.27 1.46 -6.66
N GLU A 45 -4.37 2.20 -7.76
CA GLU A 45 -5.50 2.09 -8.68
C GLU A 45 -5.47 0.83 -9.55
N LEU A 46 -4.30 0.50 -10.11
CA LEU A 46 -4.15 -0.67 -10.97
C LEU A 46 -4.52 -1.96 -10.23
N GLY A 47 -4.02 -2.14 -9.01
CA GLY A 47 -4.33 -3.31 -8.18
C GLY A 47 -5.82 -3.41 -7.86
N LYS A 48 -6.48 -2.29 -7.54
CA LYS A 48 -7.94 -2.26 -7.33
C LYS A 48 -8.71 -2.65 -8.59
N GLY A 49 -8.30 -2.15 -9.75
CA GLY A 49 -8.91 -2.48 -11.04
C GLY A 49 -8.79 -3.97 -11.37
N LEU A 50 -7.57 -4.52 -11.27
CA LEU A 50 -7.29 -5.94 -11.51
C LEU A 50 -8.05 -6.84 -10.54
N ALA A 51 -8.04 -6.52 -9.24
CA ALA A 51 -8.76 -7.30 -8.24
C ALA A 51 -10.28 -7.33 -8.50
N ASN A 52 -10.87 -6.20 -8.88
CA ASN A 52 -12.30 -6.13 -9.22
C ASN A 52 -12.66 -6.99 -10.44
N ALA A 53 -11.77 -7.12 -11.42
CA ALA A 53 -11.96 -8.01 -12.56
C ALA A 53 -11.86 -9.48 -12.14
N ILE A 54 -10.78 -9.84 -11.42
CA ILE A 54 -10.54 -11.20 -10.95
C ILE A 54 -11.68 -11.71 -10.05
N VAL A 55 -12.20 -10.87 -9.15
CA VAL A 55 -13.34 -11.24 -8.28
C VAL A 55 -14.58 -11.61 -9.11
N LYS A 56 -14.84 -10.92 -10.22
CA LYS A 56 -15.97 -11.24 -11.11
C LYS A 56 -15.75 -12.59 -11.80
N GLU A 57 -14.55 -12.83 -12.33
CA GLU A 57 -14.18 -14.08 -13.01
C GLU A 57 -14.28 -15.29 -12.06
N LEU A 58 -13.80 -15.15 -10.82
CA LEU A 58 -13.90 -16.19 -9.80
C LEU A 58 -15.34 -16.45 -9.35
N THR A 59 -16.24 -15.46 -9.46
CA THR A 59 -17.65 -15.60 -9.08
C THR A 59 -18.48 -16.19 -10.23
N SER A 60 -18.19 -15.83 -11.48
CA SER A 60 -18.86 -16.39 -12.67
C SER A 60 -18.35 -17.78 -13.06
N GLY A 61 -17.13 -18.14 -12.63
CA GLY A 61 -16.45 -19.37 -13.05
C GLY A 61 -15.86 -19.30 -14.47
N ASP A 62 -15.89 -18.12 -15.10
CA ASP A 62 -15.35 -17.89 -16.45
C ASP A 62 -14.08 -17.05 -16.35
N ILE A 63 -12.92 -17.71 -16.44
CA ILE A 63 -11.59 -17.09 -16.34
C ILE A 63 -11.22 -16.49 -17.69
N ASN A 64 -10.86 -15.20 -17.68
CA ASN A 64 -10.50 -14.51 -18.90
C ASN A 64 -9.19 -15.05 -19.49
N LYS A 65 -9.21 -15.37 -20.79
CA LYS A 65 -8.04 -15.87 -21.52
C LYS A 65 -6.96 -14.83 -21.78
N SER A 66 -7.25 -13.54 -21.56
CA SER A 66 -6.29 -12.45 -21.81
C SER A 66 -5.28 -12.24 -20.69
N HIS A 67 -5.42 -12.90 -19.54
CA HIS A 67 -4.42 -12.87 -18.48
C HIS A 67 -3.11 -13.53 -18.92
N ASP A 68 -2.01 -13.09 -18.34
CA ASP A 68 -0.72 -13.76 -18.52
C ASP A 68 -0.76 -15.20 -17.97
N SER A 69 0.20 -16.03 -18.40
CA SER A 69 0.24 -17.45 -18.03
C SER A 69 0.37 -17.70 -16.53
N SER A 70 1.03 -16.81 -15.78
CA SER A 70 1.18 -16.94 -14.33
C SER A 70 -0.15 -16.66 -13.64
N THR A 71 -0.79 -15.54 -13.94
CA THR A 71 -2.08 -15.17 -13.36
C THR A 71 -3.15 -16.23 -13.67
N LYS A 72 -3.22 -16.68 -14.93
CA LYS A 72 -4.16 -17.72 -15.35
C LYS A 72 -3.93 -19.04 -14.61
N GLY A 73 -2.68 -19.51 -14.52
CA GLY A 73 -2.36 -20.76 -13.83
C GLY A 73 -2.73 -20.74 -12.36
N LEU A 74 -2.54 -19.60 -11.68
CA LEU A 74 -2.94 -19.44 -10.28
C LEU A 74 -4.47 -19.43 -10.11
N LEU A 75 -5.21 -18.80 -11.02
CA LEU A 75 -6.67 -18.79 -10.98
C LEU A 75 -7.25 -20.19 -11.22
N GLU A 76 -6.73 -20.92 -12.21
CA GLU A 76 -7.15 -22.30 -12.49
C GLU A 76 -6.86 -23.22 -11.31
N TYR A 77 -5.66 -23.12 -10.72
CA TYR A 77 -5.31 -23.88 -9.52
C TYR A 77 -6.27 -23.59 -8.36
N TYR A 78 -6.52 -22.30 -8.07
CA TYR A 78 -7.44 -21.89 -7.02
C TYR A 78 -8.87 -22.43 -7.24
N CYS A 79 -9.39 -22.35 -8.47
CA CYS A 79 -10.70 -22.89 -8.82
C CYS A 79 -10.77 -24.42 -8.72
N SER A 80 -9.67 -25.14 -9.01
CA SER A 80 -9.61 -26.60 -8.90
C SER A 80 -9.51 -27.11 -7.46
N ALA A 81 -8.96 -26.29 -6.56
CA ALA A 81 -8.77 -26.62 -5.14
C ALA A 81 -9.99 -26.27 -4.27
N LYS A 82 -10.95 -25.53 -4.82
CA LYS A 82 -12.21 -25.15 -4.18
C LYS A 82 -13.28 -26.21 -4.43
#